data_AF-T1GKX8-F1
#
_entry.id   AF-T1GKX8-F1
#
_cell.length_a   1.000
_cell.length_b   1.000
_cell.length_c   1.000
_cell.angle_alpha   90.00
_cell.angle_beta   90.00
_cell.angle_gamma   90.00
#
_symmetry.space_group_name_H-M   'P 1'
#
loop_
_entity.id
_entity.type
_entity.pdbx_description
1 polymer ?
#
loop_
_entity_poly.entity_id
_entity_poly.type
_entity_poly.pdbx_seq_one_letter_code
_entity_poly.pdbx_strand_id
1 'polypeptide(L)'
;MRLTGETIPSTLTHVHVGVEIEGSLHVKTYEADPNLTHTFAWNKRNVYRQKVYGVTIARISVGYQHSTCKEPVWNTQTAKLQGYDVDISDIGGWGLDIHHHYNFHEGILQKGDGSTLHMKEYPRTVKVVMGTGLQRALNCPDHSLASGPDGSLYVGDFNLVRRITPDGKVFTILQLSATQVSYQYYLAVSPADGRLYISDPERHQILRLLSLDKVKDPSINSEPIVGSGQRCIPGDESNCGDGGPAIKARLSHPKGLAIAADRTMYIADGTNIRAVDPKGYIHTLIGHHGHHNHWSPAPCSGTLMANQAQLQWPTGLALSPLDGSLHFIDDRLVLRLTSDMKIRVVAGTPLHCNANSDKNKTSENVLGTVLAMAFSPFGDLYIADSDSRRVNSIRVVNTDGHMRYFAGKQENSGSMPCDCGALNGGGNHSTTYPTTVNPSRNNGSPGGTTPSLMSMITSTITGTGSGAGGSSTASNTNIGGCICAGNGVSLGTSTTSST
;
A
#
# COMPACT_ATOMS: atom_id res chain seq x y z
N MET A 1 10.57 -2.74 26.92
CA MET A 1 11.35 -3.02 25.69
C MET A 1 12.47 -3.98 26.06
N ARG A 2 12.62 -5.11 25.36
CA ARG A 2 13.77 -6.01 25.54
C ARG A 2 14.85 -5.58 24.55
N LEU A 3 16.03 -5.22 25.06
CA LEU A 3 17.11 -4.63 24.26
C LEU A 3 18.12 -5.69 23.80
N THR A 4 18.41 -6.67 24.65
CA THR A 4 19.32 -7.79 24.36
C THR A 4 18.66 -9.14 24.67
N GLY A 5 19.11 -10.17 23.96
CA GLY A 5 18.73 -11.56 24.21
C GLY A 5 19.52 -12.15 25.38
N GLU A 6 19.34 -13.45 25.62
CA GLU A 6 20.14 -14.21 26.61
C GLU A 6 21.62 -14.28 26.22
N THR A 7 21.90 -14.32 24.91
CA THR A 7 23.25 -14.29 24.37
C THR A 7 23.50 -12.96 23.68
N ILE A 8 24.68 -12.37 23.93
CA ILE A 8 25.14 -11.16 23.27
C ILE A 8 26.46 -11.43 22.54
N PRO A 9 26.72 -10.79 21.40
CA PRO A 9 28.01 -10.86 20.74
C PRO A 9 29.13 -10.34 21.65
N SER A 10 30.29 -11.00 21.68
CA SER A 10 31.46 -10.54 22.45
C SER A 10 32.00 -9.19 22.00
N THR A 11 31.64 -8.76 20.79
CA THR A 11 32.00 -7.46 20.26
C THR A 11 31.07 -6.34 20.72
N LEU A 12 29.89 -6.63 21.29
CA LEU A 12 28.95 -5.60 21.73
C LEU A 12 29.46 -4.95 23.01
N THR A 13 29.56 -3.61 23.02
CA THR A 13 30.09 -2.84 24.16
C THR A 13 29.02 -1.99 24.84
N HIS A 14 28.19 -1.31 24.05
CA HIS A 14 27.13 -0.45 24.56
C HIS A 14 25.83 -0.64 23.77
N VAL A 15 24.72 -0.38 24.45
CA VAL A 15 23.39 -0.34 23.88
C VAL A 15 22.77 1.02 24.15
N HIS A 16 22.43 1.74 23.09
CA HIS A 16 21.77 3.03 23.15
C HIS A 16 20.28 2.88 22.90
N VAL A 17 19.47 3.63 23.61
CA VAL A 17 18.02 3.68 23.45
C VAL A 17 17.60 5.13 23.30
N GLY A 18 16.87 5.43 22.23
CA GLY A 18 16.18 6.69 22.01
C GLY A 18 14.68 6.45 21.93
N VAL A 19 13.89 7.20 22.71
CA VAL A 19 12.42 7.22 22.60
C VAL A 19 11.98 8.63 22.26
N GLU A 20 11.40 8.79 21.08
CA GLU A 20 10.86 10.04 20.58
C GLU A 20 9.33 9.97 20.59
N ILE A 21 8.70 10.91 21.30
CA ILE A 21 7.25 11.00 21.43
C ILE A 21 6.83 12.47 21.56
N GLU A 22 5.92 12.92 20.71
CA GLU A 22 5.30 14.26 20.82
C GLU A 22 6.33 15.41 20.96
N GLY A 23 7.41 15.32 20.19
CA GLY A 23 8.53 16.27 20.17
C GLY A 23 9.54 16.11 21.32
N SER A 24 9.32 15.18 22.25
CA SER A 24 10.26 14.89 23.35
C SER A 24 11.16 13.72 23.00
N LEU A 25 12.48 13.91 23.12
CA LEU A 25 13.48 12.87 22.90
C LEU A 25 14.09 12.44 24.24
N HIS A 26 13.98 11.15 24.56
CA HIS A 26 14.58 10.54 25.74
C HIS A 26 15.68 9.58 25.31
N VAL A 27 16.91 9.82 25.75
CA VAL A 27 18.06 8.97 25.41
C VAL A 27 18.63 8.33 26.67
N LYS A 28 18.94 7.04 26.57
CA LYS A 28 19.63 6.30 27.63
C LYS A 28 20.65 5.35 27.02
N THR A 29 21.82 5.26 27.65
CA THR A 29 22.89 4.35 27.24
C THR A 29 23.13 3.35 28.35
N TYR A 30 23.38 2.10 27.95
CA TYR A 30 23.66 0.97 28.81
C TYR A 30 24.96 0.30 28.36
N GLU A 31 25.69 -0.29 29.31
CA GLU A 31 26.74 -1.25 28.99
C GLU A 31 26.12 -2.55 28.49
N ALA A 32 26.86 -3.29 27.66
CA ALA A 32 26.38 -4.54 27.08
C ALA A 32 26.22 -5.63 28.16
N ASP A 33 24.98 -6.04 28.40
CA ASP A 33 24.61 -7.09 29.35
C ASP A 33 23.52 -8.00 28.73
N PRO A 34 23.56 -9.33 28.92
CA PRO A 34 22.45 -10.21 28.55
C PRO A 34 21.13 -9.83 29.23
N ASN A 35 20.01 -10.06 28.53
CA ASN A 35 18.64 -9.82 29.01
C ASN A 35 18.34 -8.39 29.48
N LEU A 36 19.03 -7.40 28.91
CA LEU A 36 18.83 -6.00 29.20
C LEU A 36 17.41 -5.56 28.79
N THR A 37 16.72 -4.90 29.71
CA THR A 37 15.38 -4.36 29.47
C THR A 37 15.31 -2.88 29.84
N HIS A 38 14.53 -2.13 29.07
CA HIS A 38 14.22 -0.74 29.34
C HIS A 38 12.70 -0.53 29.41
N THR A 39 12.26 0.07 30.50
CA THR A 39 10.87 0.50 30.70
C THR A 39 10.82 2.01 30.61
N PHE A 40 10.07 2.50 29.62
CA PHE A 40 9.82 3.92 29.41
C PHE A 40 8.44 4.27 29.97
N ALA A 41 8.37 5.28 30.82
CA ALA A 41 7.13 5.81 31.37
C ALA A 41 6.85 7.18 30.76
N TRP A 42 5.67 7.35 30.15
CA TRP A 42 5.25 8.61 29.56
C TRP A 42 4.15 9.25 30.41
N ASN A 43 4.32 10.54 30.72
CA ASN A 43 3.35 11.32 31.49
C ASN A 43 2.18 11.85 30.65
N LYS A 44 2.00 11.35 29.42
CA LYS A 44 0.91 11.74 28.49
C LYS A 44 0.94 13.21 28.07
N ARG A 45 2.11 13.87 28.14
CA ARG A 45 2.29 15.27 27.76
C ARG A 45 3.30 15.42 26.63
N ASN A 46 3.12 16.48 25.83
CA ASN A 46 4.07 16.86 24.78
C ASN A 46 5.26 17.65 25.34
N VAL A 47 6.20 18.03 24.46
CA VAL A 47 7.39 18.83 24.83
C VAL A 47 7.06 20.18 25.47
N TYR A 48 5.88 20.74 25.18
CA TYR A 48 5.37 21.99 25.76
C TYR A 48 4.57 21.77 27.06
N ARG A 49 4.60 20.56 27.62
CA ARG A 49 3.88 20.15 28.84
C ARG A 49 2.35 20.19 28.71
N GLN A 50 1.81 20.23 27.49
CA GLN A 50 0.37 20.14 27.23
C GLN A 50 -0.08 18.68 27.22
N LYS A 51 -1.34 18.43 27.61
CA LYS A 51 -1.94 17.08 27.58
C LYS A 51 -2.08 16.62 26.13
N VAL A 52 -1.70 15.37 25.86
CA VAL A 52 -1.91 14.70 24.57
C VAL A 52 -3.08 13.74 24.75
N TYR A 53 -4.09 13.84 23.89
CA TYR A 53 -5.33 13.07 23.99
C TYR A 53 -5.36 11.91 22.99
N GLY A 54 -6.07 10.83 23.31
CA GLY A 54 -6.27 9.70 22.41
C GLY A 54 -5.07 8.76 22.33
N VAL A 55 -4.65 8.38 21.12
CA VAL A 55 -3.51 7.47 20.90
C VAL A 55 -2.41 8.22 20.15
N THR A 56 -1.17 8.07 20.57
CA THR A 56 0.00 8.58 19.86
C THR A 56 0.97 7.45 19.51
N ILE A 57 1.93 7.74 18.64
CA ILE A 57 2.95 6.79 18.19
C ILE A 57 4.31 7.27 18.69
N ALA A 58 4.97 6.44 19.46
CA ALA A 58 6.36 6.63 19.87
C ALA A 58 7.30 5.98 18.86
N ARG A 59 8.35 6.71 18.45
CA ARG A 59 9.47 6.17 17.68
C ARG A 59 10.57 5.72 18.64
N ILE A 60 10.91 4.45 18.58
CA ILE A 60 11.84 3.78 19.49
C ILE A 60 13.05 3.35 18.66
N SER A 61 14.22 3.93 18.92
CA SER A 61 15.47 3.59 18.24
C SER A 61 16.41 2.90 19.22
N VAL A 62 16.85 1.69 18.88
CA VAL A 62 17.84 0.93 19.64
C VAL A 62 19.12 0.84 18.82
N GLY A 63 20.22 1.37 19.37
CA GLY A 63 21.53 1.41 18.74
C GLY A 63 22.49 0.40 19.38
N TYR A 64 23.12 -0.44 18.57
CA TYR A 64 24.11 -1.43 19.04
C TYR A 64 25.52 -0.96 18.66
N GLN A 65 26.35 -0.69 19.67
CA GLN A 65 27.73 -0.25 19.47
C GLN A 65 28.71 -1.39 19.73
N HIS A 66 29.53 -1.71 18.72
CA HIS A 66 30.51 -2.78 18.78
C HIS A 66 31.94 -2.25 18.98
N SER A 67 32.82 -3.04 19.57
CA SER A 67 34.24 -2.69 19.75
C SER A 67 34.96 -2.43 18.43
N THR A 68 34.49 -3.05 17.34
CA THR A 68 35.03 -2.89 15.99
C THR A 68 34.51 -1.65 15.25
N CYS A 69 33.42 -1.03 15.70
CA CYS A 69 32.79 0.10 15.03
C CYS A 69 32.34 1.17 16.04
N LYS A 70 32.90 2.38 15.91
CA LYS A 70 32.58 3.48 16.82
C LYS A 70 31.14 3.96 16.67
N GLU A 71 30.56 3.87 15.47
CA GLU A 71 29.19 4.28 15.22
C GLU A 71 28.20 3.14 15.55
N PRO A 72 27.12 3.45 16.30
CA PRO A 72 26.11 2.45 16.63
C PRO A 72 25.23 2.11 15.43
N VAL A 73 24.90 0.83 15.28
CA VAL A 73 23.92 0.36 14.30
C VAL A 73 22.52 0.53 14.86
N TRP A 74 21.74 1.43 14.27
CA TRP A 74 20.39 1.76 14.73
C TRP A 74 19.32 0.85 14.13
N ASN A 75 18.41 0.39 14.97
CA ASN A 75 17.16 -0.23 14.58
C ASN A 75 16.00 0.58 15.16
N THR A 76 15.09 1.03 14.30
CA THR A 76 13.99 1.90 14.69
C THR A 76 12.66 1.18 14.53
N GLN A 77 11.84 1.22 15.57
CA GLN A 77 10.51 0.65 15.64
C GLN A 77 9.51 1.71 16.08
N THR A 78 8.23 1.43 15.89
CA THR A 78 7.14 2.28 16.35
C THR A 78 6.23 1.51 17.29
N ALA A 79 5.75 2.20 18.33
CA ALA A 79 4.80 1.64 19.29
C ALA A 79 3.67 2.63 19.55
N LYS A 80 2.44 2.13 19.65
CA LYS A 80 1.29 2.95 20.03
C LYS A 80 1.24 3.11 21.54
N LEU A 81 1.02 4.33 22.02
CA LEU A 81 0.86 4.67 23.42
C LEU A 81 -0.45 5.45 23.64
N GLN A 82 -1.16 5.11 24.71
CA GLN A 82 -2.40 5.79 25.10
C GLN A 82 -2.08 7.10 25.82
N GLY A 83 -2.66 8.19 25.33
CA GLY A 83 -2.67 9.52 25.92
C GLY A 83 -3.72 9.68 27.02
N TYR A 84 -4.11 10.93 27.28
CA TYR A 84 -5.23 11.28 28.15
C TYR A 84 -6.56 10.95 27.47
N ASP A 85 -7.53 10.53 28.28
CA ASP A 85 -8.92 10.52 27.88
C ASP A 85 -9.48 11.95 27.94
N VAL A 86 -10.52 12.22 27.16
CA VAL A 86 -11.17 13.54 27.16
C VAL A 86 -12.17 13.55 28.31
N ASP A 87 -12.16 14.63 29.10
CA ASP A 87 -13.17 14.84 30.12
C ASP A 87 -14.52 15.08 29.41
N ILE A 88 -15.48 14.17 29.60
CA ILE A 88 -16.73 14.18 28.82
C ILE A 88 -17.72 15.21 29.37
N SER A 89 -17.92 15.24 30.70
CA SER A 89 -19.00 16.02 31.33
C SER A 89 -18.52 17.20 32.19
N ASP A 90 -17.21 17.39 32.35
CA ASP A 90 -16.61 18.44 33.21
C ASP A 90 -17.11 18.45 34.68
N ILE A 91 -17.59 17.32 35.21
CA ILE A 91 -18.09 17.19 36.59
C ILE A 91 -16.99 16.64 37.50
N GLY A 92 -15.89 17.38 37.64
CA GLY A 92 -14.81 17.03 38.59
C GLY A 92 -14.18 15.65 38.35
N GLY A 93 -14.06 15.23 37.09
CA GLY A 93 -13.51 13.93 36.70
C GLY A 93 -14.53 12.80 36.57
N TRP A 94 -15.81 13.05 36.80
CA TRP A 94 -16.89 12.09 36.55
C TRP A 94 -17.53 12.30 35.17
N GLY A 95 -17.86 11.19 34.51
CA GLY A 95 -18.69 11.16 33.31
C GLY A 95 -20.16 10.93 33.67
N LEU A 96 -21.07 11.53 32.91
CA LEU A 96 -22.50 11.18 32.97
C LEU A 96 -22.74 10.03 32.01
N ASP A 97 -23.42 8.97 32.46
CA ASP A 97 -23.66 7.75 31.67
C ASP A 97 -24.20 8.04 30.26
N ILE A 98 -25.17 8.95 30.15
CA ILE A 98 -25.83 9.34 28.89
C ILE A 98 -25.02 10.31 28.02
N HIS A 99 -23.94 10.88 28.54
CA HIS A 99 -23.14 11.88 27.82
C HIS A 99 -21.93 11.18 27.21
N HIS A 100 -21.70 11.40 25.91
CA HIS A 100 -20.64 10.73 25.16
C HIS A 100 -19.82 11.76 24.40
N HIS A 101 -18.54 11.48 24.19
CA HIS A 101 -17.64 12.34 23.43
C HIS A 101 -17.01 11.56 22.27
N TYR A 102 -17.03 12.14 21.07
CA TYR A 102 -16.39 11.56 19.91
C TYR A 102 -15.19 12.40 19.47
N ASN A 103 -13.99 11.84 19.64
CA ASN A 103 -12.78 12.40 19.09
C ASN A 103 -12.64 11.97 17.62
N PHE A 104 -12.97 12.87 16.69
CA PHE A 104 -12.94 12.59 15.26
C PHE A 104 -11.52 12.48 14.67
N HIS A 105 -10.52 13.13 15.28
CA HIS A 105 -9.12 13.03 14.82
C HIS A 105 -8.57 11.62 15.07
N GLU A 106 -8.85 11.08 16.26
CA GLU A 106 -8.42 9.74 16.62
C GLU A 106 -9.42 8.64 16.30
N GLY A 107 -10.66 9.00 15.96
CA GLY A 107 -11.74 8.04 15.73
C GLY A 107 -12.07 7.26 16.99
N ILE A 108 -12.05 7.91 18.16
CA ILE A 108 -12.33 7.29 19.46
C ILE A 108 -13.66 7.83 19.97
N LEU A 109 -14.62 6.93 20.20
CA LEU A 109 -15.87 7.26 20.89
C LEU A 109 -15.73 6.86 22.35
N GLN A 110 -15.74 7.86 23.23
CA GLN A 110 -15.74 7.69 24.67
C GLN A 110 -17.18 7.81 25.16
N LYS A 111 -17.71 6.72 25.71
CA LYS A 111 -19.07 6.65 26.24
C LYS A 111 -19.07 7.04 27.72
N GLY A 112 -20.21 7.53 28.18
CA GLY A 112 -20.40 8.03 29.55
C GLY A 112 -20.38 6.92 30.60
N ASP A 113 -20.63 5.68 30.17
CA ASP A 113 -20.48 4.45 30.96
C ASP A 113 -19.00 4.05 31.20
N GLY A 114 -18.05 4.80 30.64
CA GLY A 114 -16.62 4.55 30.73
C GLY A 114 -16.04 3.64 29.64
N SER A 115 -16.88 3.12 28.73
CA SER A 115 -16.40 2.30 27.61
C SER A 115 -15.83 3.18 26.48
N THR A 116 -14.76 2.70 25.83
CA THR A 116 -14.10 3.40 24.72
C THR A 116 -14.10 2.53 23.47
N LEU A 117 -14.65 3.05 22.37
CA LEU A 117 -14.68 2.38 21.08
C LEU A 117 -13.67 3.03 20.13
N HIS A 118 -12.70 2.25 19.67
CA HIS A 118 -11.67 2.68 18.72
C HIS A 118 -12.12 2.38 17.29
N MET A 119 -12.80 3.33 16.64
CA MET A 119 -13.38 3.15 15.30
C MET A 119 -12.34 2.79 14.23
N LYS A 120 -11.07 3.19 14.41
CA LYS A 120 -9.95 2.83 13.53
C LYS A 120 -9.58 1.32 13.57
N GLU A 121 -10.04 0.59 14.58
CA GLU A 121 -9.79 -0.86 14.75
C GLU A 121 -10.92 -1.73 14.19
N TYR A 122 -12.09 -1.14 13.94
CA TYR A 122 -13.21 -1.83 13.29
C TYR A 122 -12.87 -2.23 11.85
N PRO A 123 -13.65 -3.16 11.25
CA PRO A 123 -13.39 -3.67 9.91
C PRO A 123 -13.24 -2.54 8.89
N ARG A 124 -12.14 -2.58 8.15
CA ARG A 124 -11.81 -1.56 7.16
C ARG A 124 -12.77 -1.64 5.98
N THR A 125 -13.16 -0.48 5.45
CA THR A 125 -13.99 -0.39 4.24
C THR A 125 -13.13 -0.13 3.01
N VAL A 126 -13.40 -0.84 1.91
CA VAL A 126 -12.79 -0.56 0.60
C VAL A 126 -13.76 0.31 -0.20
N LYS A 127 -13.26 1.42 -0.75
CA LYS A 127 -14.03 2.33 -1.61
C LYS A 127 -13.29 2.58 -2.92
N VAL A 128 -14.03 2.64 -4.01
CA VAL A 128 -13.47 2.98 -5.33
C VAL A 128 -13.31 4.50 -5.41
N VAL A 129 -12.08 4.97 -5.56
CA VAL A 129 -11.75 6.40 -5.68
C VAL A 129 -11.69 6.84 -7.15
N MET A 130 -11.24 5.96 -8.05
CA MET A 130 -11.14 6.23 -9.48
C MET A 130 -11.44 4.96 -10.29
N GLY A 131 -12.10 5.13 -11.43
CA GLY A 131 -12.46 4.04 -12.34
C GLY A 131 -13.88 3.52 -12.13
N THR A 132 -14.46 2.95 -13.20
CA THR A 132 -15.81 2.38 -13.21
C THR A 132 -15.82 0.86 -13.45
N GLY A 133 -14.63 0.25 -13.59
CA GLY A 133 -14.48 -1.13 -14.05
C GLY A 133 -14.51 -1.30 -15.56
N LEU A 134 -14.84 -0.25 -16.32
CA LEU A 134 -14.79 -0.24 -17.78
C LEU A 134 -13.44 0.28 -18.26
N GLN A 135 -12.90 -0.35 -19.32
CA GLN A 135 -11.67 0.10 -19.97
C GLN A 135 -11.93 1.34 -20.84
N ARG A 136 -10.98 2.28 -20.81
CA ARG A 136 -10.95 3.40 -21.76
C ARG A 136 -10.54 2.88 -23.14
N ALA A 137 -10.86 3.64 -24.20
CA ALA A 137 -10.63 3.28 -25.61
C ALA A 137 -9.16 3.13 -26.09
N LEU A 138 -8.21 2.82 -25.21
CA LEU A 138 -6.83 2.45 -25.53
C LEU A 138 -6.46 1.28 -24.63
N ASN A 139 -6.09 0.16 -25.26
CA ASN A 139 -6.01 -1.15 -24.64
C ASN A 139 -4.58 -1.43 -24.14
N CYS A 140 -4.40 -1.65 -22.83
CA CYS A 140 -3.40 -2.52 -22.17
C CYS A 140 -3.40 -2.27 -20.65
N PRO A 141 -3.18 -3.31 -19.80
CA PRO A 141 -3.32 -3.21 -18.35
C PRO A 141 -1.96 -2.95 -17.67
N ASP A 142 -1.55 -1.70 -17.53
CA ASP A 142 -0.40 -1.33 -16.69
C ASP A 142 -0.73 -0.15 -15.77
N HIS A 143 -0.38 -0.31 -14.50
CA HIS A 143 -0.69 0.65 -13.45
C HIS A 143 0.52 0.94 -12.58
N SER A 144 0.72 2.21 -12.27
CA SER A 144 1.69 2.69 -11.29
C SER A 144 1.03 3.74 -10.40
N LEU A 145 1.44 3.81 -9.15
CA LEU A 145 0.87 4.73 -8.16
C LEU A 145 1.99 5.40 -7.37
N ALA A 146 1.85 6.71 -7.15
CA ALA A 146 2.72 7.45 -6.24
C ALA A 146 1.90 8.53 -5.49
N SER A 147 2.22 8.77 -4.22
CA SER A 147 1.59 9.84 -3.43
C SER A 147 2.49 11.07 -3.37
N GLY A 148 1.92 12.26 -3.54
CA GLY A 148 2.60 13.54 -3.39
C GLY A 148 2.58 14.07 -1.95
N PRO A 149 3.53 14.96 -1.59
CA PRO A 149 3.56 15.62 -0.28
C PRO A 149 2.37 16.59 -0.08
N ASP A 150 1.72 16.99 -1.17
CA ASP A 150 0.49 17.80 -1.17
C ASP A 150 -0.79 16.98 -0.94
N GLY A 151 -0.66 15.66 -0.73
CA GLY A 151 -1.77 14.73 -0.59
C GLY A 151 -2.40 14.29 -1.91
N SER A 152 -1.87 14.71 -3.06
CA SER A 152 -2.33 14.23 -4.36
C SER A 152 -1.90 12.78 -4.60
N LEU A 153 -2.71 12.03 -5.37
CA LEU A 153 -2.35 10.72 -5.89
C LEU A 153 -2.02 10.82 -7.38
N TYR A 154 -0.85 10.32 -7.76
CA TYR A 154 -0.42 10.20 -9.15
C TYR A 154 -0.69 8.78 -9.62
N VAL A 155 -1.39 8.66 -10.73
CA VAL A 155 -1.82 7.40 -11.33
C VAL A 155 -1.24 7.28 -12.72
N GLY A 156 -0.45 6.23 -12.93
CA GLY A 156 -0.07 5.76 -14.25
C GLY A 156 -1.23 4.97 -14.85
N ASP A 157 -2.05 5.63 -15.65
CA ASP A 157 -3.19 5.07 -16.40
C ASP A 157 -2.72 4.72 -17.82
N PHE A 158 -1.86 3.70 -17.90
CA PHE A 158 -1.22 3.26 -19.14
C PHE A 158 -0.50 4.42 -19.86
N ASN A 159 -0.97 4.87 -21.01
CA ASN A 159 -0.33 5.95 -21.77
C ASN A 159 -0.50 7.34 -21.14
N LEU A 160 -1.34 7.50 -20.10
CA LEU A 160 -1.58 8.78 -19.43
C LEU A 160 -1.07 8.72 -17.99
N VAL A 161 -0.40 9.77 -17.56
CA VAL A 161 -0.15 10.01 -16.13
C VAL A 161 -1.12 11.07 -15.66
N ARG A 162 -1.89 10.73 -14.62
CA ARG A 162 -2.98 11.54 -14.09
C ARG A 162 -2.71 11.90 -12.64
N ARG A 163 -3.09 13.12 -12.25
CA ARG A 163 -3.07 13.58 -10.86
C ARG A 163 -4.50 13.65 -10.35
N ILE A 164 -4.73 13.04 -9.19
CA ILE A 164 -5.94 13.17 -8.39
C ILE A 164 -5.60 14.07 -7.21
N THR A 165 -6.25 15.21 -7.11
CA THR A 165 -6.03 16.16 -6.01
C THR A 165 -6.85 15.79 -4.77
N PRO A 166 -6.51 16.31 -3.57
CA PRO A 166 -7.26 16.04 -2.35
C PRO A 166 -8.74 16.46 -2.40
N ASP A 167 -9.11 17.42 -3.25
CA ASP A 167 -10.49 17.82 -3.52
C ASP A 167 -11.21 16.92 -4.54
N GLY A 168 -10.56 15.85 -5.01
CA GLY A 168 -11.13 14.83 -5.89
C GLY A 168 -11.14 15.19 -7.38
N LYS A 169 -10.47 16.27 -7.80
CA LYS A 169 -10.34 16.61 -9.22
C LYS A 169 -9.27 15.75 -9.88
N VAL A 170 -9.52 15.36 -11.13
CA VAL A 170 -8.60 14.53 -11.92
C VAL A 170 -8.21 15.26 -13.19
N PHE A 171 -6.91 15.35 -13.47
CA PHE A 171 -6.41 15.87 -14.74
C PHE A 171 -5.15 15.13 -15.20
N THR A 172 -4.93 15.12 -16.51
CA THR A 172 -3.74 14.53 -17.13
C THR A 172 -2.57 15.51 -17.01
N ILE A 173 -1.43 15.02 -16.55
CA ILE A 173 -0.20 15.80 -16.42
C ILE A 173 0.87 15.36 -17.43
N LEU A 174 0.86 14.09 -17.87
CA LEU A 174 1.77 13.60 -18.89
C LEU A 174 1.04 12.62 -19.82
N GLN A 175 1.42 12.64 -21.09
CA GLN A 175 1.01 11.65 -22.07
C GLN A 175 2.24 11.01 -22.69
N LEU A 176 2.38 9.70 -22.48
CA LEU A 176 3.41 8.86 -23.10
C LEU A 176 2.91 8.34 -24.45
N SER A 177 3.84 8.00 -25.35
CA SER A 177 3.47 7.32 -26.60
C SER A 177 2.91 5.94 -26.31
N ALA A 178 1.85 5.53 -27.01
CA ALA A 178 1.24 4.21 -26.84
C ALA A 178 2.22 3.04 -27.13
N THR A 179 3.23 3.27 -27.99
CA THR A 179 4.29 2.30 -28.27
C THR A 179 5.35 2.20 -27.18
N GLN A 180 5.39 3.15 -26.24
CA GLN A 180 6.42 3.24 -25.18
C GLN A 180 5.97 2.57 -23.87
N VAL A 181 4.68 2.22 -23.77
CA VAL A 181 4.08 1.63 -22.58
C VAL A 181 3.86 0.12 -22.73
N SER A 182 4.64 -0.53 -23.60
CA SER A 182 4.63 -1.99 -23.71
C SER A 182 5.20 -2.70 -22.47
N TYR A 183 5.95 -1.97 -21.65
CA TYR A 183 6.42 -2.41 -20.34
C TYR A 183 5.94 -1.45 -19.25
N GLN A 184 5.73 -2.01 -18.06
CA GLN A 184 5.33 -1.25 -16.88
C GLN A 184 6.39 -0.21 -16.51
N TYR A 185 6.00 1.07 -16.52
CA TYR A 185 6.78 2.17 -15.96
C TYR A 185 6.47 2.37 -14.48
N TYR A 186 7.39 3.01 -13.75
CA TYR A 186 7.22 3.31 -12.33
C TYR A 186 7.24 4.80 -12.07
N LEU A 187 6.40 5.23 -11.13
CA LEU A 187 6.30 6.60 -10.66
C LEU A 187 6.98 6.73 -9.30
N ALA A 188 7.73 7.81 -9.10
CA ALA A 188 8.24 8.20 -7.79
C ALA A 188 8.15 9.71 -7.60
N VAL A 189 7.65 10.15 -6.45
CA VAL A 189 7.69 11.55 -6.05
C VAL A 189 8.88 11.76 -5.13
N SER A 190 9.71 12.75 -5.43
CA SER A 190 10.84 13.08 -4.58
C SER A 190 10.40 13.96 -3.41
N PRO A 191 10.69 13.55 -2.16
CA PRO A 191 10.36 14.35 -0.98
C PRO A 191 11.20 15.64 -0.88
N ALA A 192 12.33 15.71 -1.59
CA ALA A 192 13.29 16.82 -1.49
C ALA A 192 12.97 18.01 -2.40
N ASP A 193 12.25 17.79 -3.51
CA ASP A 193 11.89 18.81 -4.50
C ASP A 193 10.39 18.82 -4.84
N GLY A 194 9.64 17.81 -4.38
CA GLY A 194 8.21 17.65 -4.67
C GLY A 194 7.91 17.30 -6.12
N ARG A 195 8.90 16.91 -6.93
CA ARG A 195 8.70 16.60 -8.36
C ARG A 195 8.40 15.12 -8.59
N LEU A 196 7.70 14.84 -9.68
CA LEU A 196 7.40 13.48 -10.14
C LEU A 196 8.46 13.01 -11.14
N TYR A 197 8.93 11.80 -10.92
CA TYR A 197 9.89 11.08 -11.75
C TYR A 197 9.25 9.79 -12.28
N ILE A 198 9.64 9.43 -13.50
CA ILE A 198 9.11 8.27 -14.23
C ILE A 198 10.26 7.48 -14.80
N SER A 199 10.27 6.17 -14.58
CA SER A 199 11.17 5.26 -15.31
C SER A 199 10.51 4.81 -16.60
N ASP A 200 11.11 5.12 -17.75
CA ASP A 200 10.67 4.64 -19.05
C ASP A 200 11.60 3.50 -19.48
N PRO A 201 11.16 2.22 -19.38
CA PRO A 201 12.00 1.08 -19.70
C PRO A 201 12.37 1.01 -21.18
N GLU A 202 11.49 1.45 -22.08
CA GLU A 202 11.67 1.40 -23.54
C GLU A 202 12.64 2.49 -24.02
N ARG A 203 12.62 3.66 -23.38
CA ARG A 203 13.61 4.70 -23.65
C ARG A 203 14.92 4.51 -22.91
N HIS A 204 15.05 3.52 -22.03
CA HIS A 204 16.22 3.37 -21.16
C HIS A 204 16.56 4.68 -20.41
N GLN A 205 15.53 5.39 -19.96
CA GLN A 205 15.64 6.74 -19.39
C GLN A 205 14.77 6.91 -18.16
N ILE A 206 15.18 7.82 -17.29
CA ILE A 206 14.34 8.36 -16.23
C ILE A 206 13.99 9.78 -16.60
N LEU A 207 12.70 10.06 -16.61
CA LEU A 207 12.12 11.33 -16.97
C LEU A 207 11.68 12.07 -15.70
N ARG A 208 11.87 13.38 -15.68
CA ARG A 208 11.34 14.30 -14.67
C ARG A 208 10.23 15.13 -15.29
N LEU A 209 9.11 15.28 -14.58
CA LEU A 209 8.04 16.18 -15.03
C LEU A 209 8.42 17.64 -14.79
N LEU A 210 8.05 18.51 -15.73
CA LEU A 210 8.31 19.95 -15.65
C LEU A 210 7.28 20.66 -14.78
N SER A 211 6.00 20.33 -14.94
CA SER A 211 4.88 20.86 -14.15
C SER A 211 3.97 19.74 -13.66
N LEU A 212 3.43 19.89 -12.45
CA LEU A 212 2.46 18.97 -11.84
C LEU A 212 1.02 19.49 -11.93
N ASP A 213 0.83 20.70 -12.46
CA ASP A 213 -0.48 21.31 -12.65
C ASP A 213 -1.07 20.98 -14.02
N LYS A 214 -2.29 21.43 -14.28
CA LYS A 214 -2.96 21.18 -15.56
C LYS A 214 -2.19 21.88 -16.71
N VAL A 215 -1.62 21.08 -17.59
CA VAL A 215 -0.87 21.56 -18.76
C VAL A 215 -1.75 21.57 -20.01
N LYS A 216 -1.48 22.49 -20.95
CA LYS A 216 -2.17 22.54 -22.26
C LYS A 216 -1.77 21.37 -23.15
N ASP A 217 -0.48 21.06 -23.21
CA ASP A 217 0.07 19.93 -23.96
C ASP A 217 0.82 18.98 -23.00
N PRO A 218 0.22 17.83 -22.63
CA PRO A 218 0.84 16.87 -21.74
C PRO A 218 1.92 16.02 -22.41
N SER A 219 2.12 16.09 -23.73
CA SER A 219 3.11 15.25 -24.42
C SER A 219 4.57 15.74 -24.24
N ILE A 220 4.75 17.04 -24.00
CA ILE A 220 6.06 17.70 -23.84
C ILE A 220 6.40 18.04 -22.40
N ASN A 221 5.59 17.59 -21.42
CA ASN A 221 5.73 17.96 -20.01
C ASN A 221 6.77 17.10 -19.25
N SER A 222 7.83 16.64 -19.92
CA SER A 222 8.87 15.83 -19.31
C SER A 222 10.24 16.06 -19.94
N GLU A 223 11.29 15.84 -19.18
CA GLU A 223 12.69 15.91 -19.62
C GLU A 223 13.50 14.73 -19.08
N PRO A 224 14.47 14.20 -19.84
CA PRO A 224 15.34 13.13 -19.35
C PRO A 224 16.36 13.67 -18.34
N ILE A 225 16.55 12.94 -17.24
CA ILE A 225 17.52 13.28 -16.20
C ILE A 225 18.57 12.19 -15.96
N VAL A 226 18.24 10.93 -16.25
CA VAL A 226 19.17 9.78 -16.21
C VAL A 226 18.97 8.97 -17.48
N GLY A 227 20.07 8.46 -18.02
CA GLY A 227 20.04 7.62 -19.21
C GLY A 227 20.24 8.40 -20.50
N SER A 228 21.16 7.91 -21.32
CA SER A 228 21.47 8.46 -22.64
C SER A 228 20.45 8.07 -23.71
N GLY A 229 19.52 7.16 -23.41
CA GLY A 229 18.61 6.55 -24.38
C GLY A 229 19.11 5.22 -24.96
N GLN A 230 20.37 4.88 -24.71
CA GLN A 230 20.97 3.63 -25.18
C GLN A 230 20.87 2.54 -24.11
N ARG A 231 20.51 1.34 -24.55
CA ARG A 231 20.49 0.14 -23.71
C ARG A 231 21.89 -0.22 -23.24
N CYS A 232 22.06 -0.52 -21.95
CA CYS A 232 23.29 -1.15 -21.50
C CYS A 232 23.29 -2.66 -21.80
N ILE A 233 24.41 -3.15 -22.34
CA ILE A 233 24.63 -4.56 -22.64
C ILE A 233 25.43 -5.19 -21.49
N PRO A 234 25.10 -6.41 -21.03
CA PRO A 234 25.93 -7.14 -20.07
C PRO A 234 27.36 -7.29 -20.59
N GLY A 235 28.35 -7.05 -19.74
CA GLY A 235 29.77 -7.07 -20.08
C GLY A 235 30.31 -5.77 -20.66
N ASP A 236 29.54 -4.68 -20.63
CA ASP A 236 29.99 -3.37 -21.11
C ASP A 236 31.29 -2.92 -20.44
N GLU A 237 32.32 -2.65 -21.24
CA GLU A 237 33.67 -2.28 -20.76
C GLU A 237 33.68 -1.02 -19.89
N SER A 238 32.71 -0.12 -20.10
CA SER A 238 32.56 1.12 -19.34
C SER A 238 31.59 1.00 -18.15
N ASN A 239 31.20 -0.22 -17.77
CA ASN A 239 30.24 -0.48 -16.68
C ASN A 239 28.97 0.37 -16.82
N CYS A 240 28.42 0.48 -18.03
CA CYS A 240 27.23 1.27 -18.33
C CYS A 240 27.35 2.78 -17.98
N GLY A 241 28.57 3.32 -17.89
CA GLY A 241 28.84 4.70 -17.49
C GLY A 241 28.86 4.95 -15.98
N ASP A 242 29.04 3.90 -15.16
CA ASP A 242 29.26 4.04 -13.72
C ASP A 242 30.47 4.94 -13.40
N GLY A 243 30.33 5.76 -12.36
CA GLY A 243 31.30 6.80 -11.98
C GLY A 243 31.23 8.07 -12.82
N GLY A 244 30.39 8.12 -13.86
CA GLY A 244 30.17 9.27 -14.72
C GLY A 244 28.84 10.00 -14.49
N PRO A 245 28.57 11.07 -15.24
CA PRO A 245 27.28 11.78 -15.19
C PRO A 245 26.11 10.88 -15.58
N ALA A 246 25.07 10.86 -14.74
CA ALA A 246 23.89 10.00 -14.87
C ALA A 246 23.14 10.18 -16.20
N ILE A 247 23.11 11.41 -16.75
CA ILE A 247 22.48 11.71 -18.04
C ILE A 247 23.18 11.04 -19.23
N LYS A 248 24.47 10.71 -19.10
CA LYS A 248 25.26 10.03 -20.15
C LYS A 248 25.33 8.52 -19.95
N ALA A 249 24.92 8.02 -18.79
CA ALA A 249 24.93 6.60 -18.49
C ALA A 249 23.97 5.83 -19.39
N ARG A 250 24.22 4.53 -19.55
CA ARG A 250 23.30 3.61 -20.24
C ARG A 250 22.50 2.85 -19.20
N LEU A 251 21.18 2.75 -19.37
CA LEU A 251 20.34 1.92 -18.50
C LEU A 251 19.96 0.65 -19.27
N SER A 252 19.90 -0.49 -18.59
CA SER A 252 19.52 -1.77 -19.20
C SER A 252 18.00 -1.88 -19.32
N HIS A 253 17.29 -1.77 -18.21
CA HIS A 253 15.82 -1.81 -18.16
C HIS A 253 15.36 -1.20 -16.83
N PRO A 254 15.22 0.14 -16.73
CA PRO A 254 14.86 0.80 -15.49
C PRO A 254 13.43 0.45 -15.08
N LYS A 255 13.26 0.02 -13.83
CA LYS A 255 11.99 -0.40 -13.21
C LYS A 255 11.66 0.54 -12.04
N GLY A 256 11.54 0.03 -10.82
CA GLY A 256 11.20 0.82 -9.64
C GLY A 256 12.20 1.93 -9.36
N LEU A 257 11.66 3.02 -8.82
CA LEU A 257 12.40 4.21 -8.41
C LEU A 257 12.13 4.50 -6.94
N ALA A 258 13.15 4.93 -6.21
CA ALA A 258 12.98 5.52 -4.89
C ALA A 258 13.94 6.70 -4.72
N ILE A 259 13.46 7.81 -4.15
CA ILE A 259 14.26 9.04 -4.03
C ILE A 259 14.30 9.44 -2.55
N ALA A 260 15.51 9.55 -2.01
CA ALA A 260 15.75 9.91 -0.63
C ALA A 260 15.68 11.43 -0.42
N ALA A 261 15.52 11.84 0.85
CA ALA A 261 15.42 13.25 1.23
C ALA A 261 16.70 14.06 0.94
N ASP A 262 17.85 13.37 0.86
CA ASP A 262 19.15 13.94 0.47
C ASP A 262 19.28 14.12 -1.05
N ARG A 263 18.26 13.75 -1.84
CA ARG A 263 18.22 13.70 -3.32
C ARG A 263 18.97 12.55 -3.97
N THR A 264 19.40 11.55 -3.20
CA THR A 264 19.91 10.30 -3.76
C THR A 264 18.76 9.51 -4.41
N MET A 265 18.91 9.16 -5.68
CA MET A 265 17.92 8.38 -6.43
C MET A 265 18.39 6.94 -6.61
N TYR A 266 17.57 5.98 -6.18
CA TYR A 266 17.78 4.55 -6.37
C TYR A 266 16.92 4.04 -7.52
N ILE A 267 17.52 3.19 -8.35
CA ILE A 267 16.96 2.71 -9.61
C ILE A 267 17.15 1.20 -9.67
N ALA A 268 16.07 0.44 -9.83
CA ALA A 268 16.18 -0.97 -10.21
C ALA A 268 16.44 -1.02 -11.71
N ASP A 269 17.64 -1.41 -12.13
CA ASP A 269 18.08 -1.40 -13.53
C ASP A 269 18.45 -2.82 -13.98
N GLY A 270 17.54 -3.48 -14.70
CA GLY A 270 17.71 -4.88 -15.11
C GLY A 270 17.76 -5.84 -13.92
N THR A 271 18.98 -6.32 -13.60
CA THR A 271 19.32 -7.20 -12.47
C THR A 271 20.15 -6.50 -11.39
N ASN A 272 20.32 -5.17 -11.50
CA ASN A 272 21.14 -4.38 -10.60
C ASN A 272 20.28 -3.33 -9.89
N ILE A 273 20.77 -2.83 -8.76
CA ILE A 273 20.26 -1.59 -8.16
C ILE A 273 21.36 -0.56 -8.30
N ARG A 274 21.04 0.55 -8.97
CA ARG A 274 21.95 1.67 -9.19
C ARG A 274 21.49 2.87 -8.40
N ALA A 275 22.42 3.73 -8.04
CA ALA A 275 22.16 4.96 -7.32
C ALA A 275 22.75 6.15 -8.09
N VAL A 276 22.00 7.26 -8.09
CA VAL A 276 22.45 8.56 -8.59
C VAL A 276 22.59 9.49 -7.40
N ASP A 277 23.79 10.00 -7.21
CA ASP A 277 24.08 10.93 -6.13
C ASP A 277 23.46 12.32 -6.38
N PRO A 278 23.38 13.19 -5.36
CA PRO A 278 22.85 14.54 -5.52
C PRO A 278 23.64 15.45 -6.47
N LYS A 279 24.88 15.06 -6.81
CA LYS A 279 25.75 15.75 -7.77
C LYS A 279 25.49 15.29 -9.21
N GLY A 280 24.67 14.25 -9.41
CA GLY A 280 24.30 13.71 -10.70
C GLY A 280 25.24 12.62 -11.24
N TYR A 281 26.01 11.95 -10.38
CA TYR A 281 26.86 10.81 -10.76
C TYR A 281 26.16 9.49 -10.46
N ILE A 282 26.22 8.55 -11.40
CA ILE A 282 25.62 7.22 -11.24
C ILE A 282 26.66 6.18 -10.81
N HIS A 283 26.25 5.23 -9.98
CA HIS A 283 27.05 4.07 -9.61
C HIS A 283 26.15 2.86 -9.33
N THR A 284 26.72 1.65 -9.39
CA THR A 284 26.01 0.42 -9.01
C THR A 284 26.16 0.15 -7.52
N LEU A 285 25.02 -0.08 -6.85
CA LEU A 285 24.94 -0.32 -5.41
C LEU A 285 24.85 -1.81 -5.09
N ILE A 286 24.03 -2.55 -5.83
CA ILE A 286 23.83 -3.99 -5.68
C ILE A 286 23.91 -4.64 -7.06
N GLY A 287 24.64 -5.75 -7.15
CA GLY A 287 24.90 -6.46 -8.39
C GLY A 287 26.12 -5.91 -9.15
N HIS A 288 26.27 -6.33 -10.40
CA HIS A 288 27.39 -5.96 -11.27
C HIS A 288 27.02 -6.10 -12.75
N HIS A 289 27.79 -5.47 -13.64
CA HIS A 289 27.55 -5.51 -15.09
C HIS A 289 28.32 -6.63 -15.82
N GLY A 290 29.21 -7.33 -15.14
CA GLY A 290 30.01 -8.42 -15.72
C GLY A 290 29.27 -9.75 -15.94
N HIS A 291 29.90 -10.67 -16.66
CA HIS A 291 29.38 -12.02 -16.95
C HIS A 291 29.65 -13.05 -15.83
N HIS A 292 29.85 -12.63 -14.58
CA HIS A 292 30.31 -13.56 -13.55
C HIS A 292 29.18 -14.53 -13.15
N ASN A 293 29.41 -15.82 -13.43
CA ASN A 293 28.49 -16.93 -13.14
C ASN A 293 28.47 -17.38 -11.67
N HIS A 294 29.00 -16.58 -10.73
CA HIS A 294 29.01 -16.98 -9.32
C HIS A 294 27.76 -16.44 -8.62
N TRP A 295 26.64 -17.13 -8.82
CA TRP A 295 25.40 -16.84 -8.12
C TRP A 295 25.49 -17.29 -6.66
N SER A 296 25.34 -16.36 -5.73
CA SER A 296 25.14 -16.68 -4.32
C SER A 296 23.66 -16.47 -3.95
N PRO A 297 22.96 -17.50 -3.44
CA PRO A 297 21.56 -17.35 -3.07
C PRO A 297 21.43 -16.45 -1.83
N ALA A 298 20.32 -15.71 -1.73
CA ALA A 298 20.01 -14.88 -0.57
C ALA A 298 19.98 -15.74 0.71
N PRO A 299 20.66 -15.37 1.81
CA PRO A 299 20.76 -16.22 2.98
C PRO A 299 19.39 -16.47 3.64
N CYS A 300 19.13 -17.70 4.08
CA CYS A 300 17.91 -18.05 4.84
C CYS A 300 17.79 -17.26 6.16
N SER A 301 18.94 -16.98 6.78
CA SER A 301 19.07 -16.20 8.00
C SER A 301 20.37 -15.41 7.96
N GLY A 302 20.34 -14.17 8.45
CA GLY A 302 21.51 -13.31 8.49
C GLY A 302 21.52 -12.28 7.37
N THR A 303 22.71 -11.90 6.93
CA THR A 303 22.95 -10.76 6.05
C THR A 303 23.98 -11.11 4.97
N LEU A 304 23.80 -10.60 3.76
CA LEU A 304 24.73 -10.75 2.63
C LEU A 304 25.29 -9.38 2.22
N MET A 305 26.58 -9.28 1.89
CA MET A 305 27.14 -8.00 1.42
C MET A 305 26.55 -7.64 0.04
N ALA A 306 26.23 -6.36 -0.18
CA ALA A 306 25.60 -5.87 -1.40
C ALA A 306 26.39 -6.19 -2.68
N ASN A 307 27.73 -6.17 -2.61
CA ASN A 307 28.62 -6.49 -3.72
C ASN A 307 28.70 -7.99 -4.07
N GLN A 308 28.30 -8.87 -3.15
CA GLN A 308 28.26 -10.33 -3.35
C GLN A 308 26.88 -10.80 -3.80
N ALA A 309 25.86 -9.98 -3.62
CA ALA A 309 24.49 -10.31 -3.99
C ALA A 309 24.28 -10.18 -5.50
N GLN A 310 23.62 -11.19 -6.06
CA GLN A 310 23.17 -11.19 -7.44
C GLN A 310 21.64 -11.31 -7.45
N LEU A 311 20.98 -10.23 -7.84
CA LEU A 311 19.53 -10.15 -7.90
C LEU A 311 19.01 -10.87 -9.14
N GLN A 312 17.82 -11.43 -9.06
CA GLN A 312 17.21 -12.16 -10.18
C GLN A 312 16.27 -11.25 -10.97
N TRP A 313 15.35 -10.59 -10.27
CA TRP A 313 14.33 -9.74 -10.86
C TRP A 313 13.95 -8.61 -9.90
N PRO A 314 14.85 -7.63 -9.68
CA PRO A 314 14.50 -6.47 -8.87
C PRO A 314 13.38 -5.69 -9.58
N THR A 315 12.32 -5.35 -8.86
CA THR A 315 11.17 -4.60 -9.42
C THR A 315 10.91 -3.29 -8.66
N GLY A 316 10.04 -3.31 -7.65
CA GLY A 316 9.70 -2.13 -6.87
C GLY A 316 10.77 -1.77 -5.85
N LEU A 317 10.98 -0.47 -5.66
CA LEU A 317 11.86 0.11 -4.65
C LEU A 317 11.05 1.01 -3.72
N ALA A 318 11.37 1.05 -2.44
CA ALA A 318 10.76 1.94 -1.46
C ALA A 318 11.74 2.26 -0.34
N LEU A 319 11.71 3.50 0.17
CA LEU A 319 12.52 3.90 1.32
C LEU A 319 11.66 3.87 2.58
N SER A 320 12.21 3.32 3.65
CA SER A 320 11.59 3.38 4.97
C SER A 320 11.59 4.84 5.47
N PRO A 321 10.44 5.41 5.85
CA PRO A 321 10.38 6.78 6.35
C PRO A 321 10.97 6.93 7.76
N LEU A 322 11.23 5.81 8.47
CA LEU A 322 11.77 5.84 9.83
C LEU A 322 13.27 6.09 9.86
N ASP A 323 14.01 5.49 8.93
CA ASP A 323 15.47 5.43 8.93
C ASP A 323 16.11 5.65 7.55
N GLY A 324 15.31 5.82 6.49
CA GLY A 324 15.79 5.97 5.12
C GLY A 324 16.33 4.69 4.48
N SER A 325 16.13 3.52 5.10
CA SER A 325 16.67 2.27 4.55
C SER A 325 15.94 1.83 3.28
N LEU A 326 16.72 1.45 2.26
CA LEU A 326 16.19 1.01 0.97
C LEU A 326 15.64 -0.41 1.07
N HIS A 327 14.38 -0.55 0.73
CA HIS A 327 13.73 -1.83 0.54
C HIS A 327 13.49 -2.05 -0.96
N PHE A 328 13.59 -3.29 -1.39
CA PHE A 328 13.42 -3.67 -2.78
C PHE A 328 12.80 -5.06 -2.89
N ILE A 329 12.03 -5.25 -3.95
CA ILE A 329 11.43 -6.54 -4.28
C ILE A 329 12.38 -7.27 -5.22
N ASP A 330 12.71 -8.52 -4.91
CA ASP A 330 13.41 -9.44 -5.80
C ASP A 330 12.61 -10.76 -5.89
N ASP A 331 11.92 -10.96 -7.01
CA ASP A 331 10.97 -12.06 -7.24
C ASP A 331 9.86 -12.16 -6.14
N ARG A 332 10.01 -13.05 -5.17
CA ARG A 332 9.04 -13.28 -4.06
C ARG A 332 9.53 -12.77 -2.71
N LEU A 333 10.66 -12.08 -2.70
CA LEU A 333 11.30 -11.59 -1.49
C LEU A 333 11.20 -10.08 -1.43
N VAL A 334 10.97 -9.57 -0.22
CA VAL A 334 11.26 -8.17 0.09
C VAL A 334 12.53 -8.12 0.91
N LEU A 335 13.51 -7.43 0.35
CA LEU A 335 14.86 -7.31 0.87
C LEU A 335 15.08 -5.87 1.36
N ARG A 336 15.89 -5.70 2.41
CA ARG A 336 16.33 -4.42 2.95
C ARG A 336 17.84 -4.30 2.80
N LEU A 337 18.29 -3.16 2.31
CA LEU A 337 19.68 -2.72 2.38
C LEU A 337 19.90 -1.93 3.67
N THR A 338 20.82 -2.40 4.49
CA THR A 338 21.25 -1.76 5.73
C THR A 338 22.32 -0.70 5.46
N SER A 339 22.56 0.19 6.42
CA SER A 339 23.55 1.27 6.31
C SER A 339 25.00 0.76 6.14
N ASP A 340 25.29 -0.46 6.58
CA ASP A 340 26.57 -1.14 6.38
C ASP A 340 26.66 -1.92 5.05
N MET A 341 25.81 -1.58 4.08
CA MET A 341 25.77 -2.20 2.75
C MET A 341 25.52 -3.70 2.77
N LYS A 342 24.68 -4.17 3.70
CA LYS A 342 24.24 -5.56 3.74
C LYS A 342 22.76 -5.70 3.39
N ILE A 343 22.44 -6.84 2.80
CA ILE A 343 21.10 -7.21 2.38
C ILE A 343 20.55 -8.22 3.38
N ARG A 344 19.33 -7.96 3.83
CA ARG A 344 18.58 -8.82 4.74
C ARG A 344 17.19 -9.08 4.19
N VAL A 345 16.68 -10.29 4.39
CA VAL A 345 15.28 -10.63 4.09
C VAL A 345 14.36 -10.00 5.15
N VAL A 346 13.39 -9.22 4.70
CA VAL A 346 12.34 -8.61 5.55
C VAL A 346 11.06 -9.43 5.47
N ALA A 347 10.69 -9.87 4.27
CA ALA A 347 9.48 -10.64 4.04
C ALA A 347 9.68 -11.68 2.93
N GLY A 348 8.98 -12.81 3.06
CA GLY A 348 9.14 -13.97 2.19
C GLY A 348 10.25 -14.92 2.66
N THR A 349 10.23 -16.14 2.13
CA THR A 349 11.23 -17.17 2.41
C THR A 349 11.90 -17.60 1.10
N PRO A 350 13.24 -17.54 0.98
CA PRO A 350 13.91 -18.00 -0.23
C PRO A 350 13.60 -19.48 -0.51
N LEU A 351 13.44 -19.83 -1.79
CA LEU A 351 12.98 -21.18 -2.20
C LEU A 351 13.87 -22.32 -1.66
N HIS A 352 15.19 -22.12 -1.60
CA HIS A 352 16.14 -23.12 -1.10
C HIS A 352 16.05 -23.35 0.42
N CYS A 353 15.40 -22.46 1.16
CA CYS A 353 15.22 -22.57 2.61
C CYS A 353 13.99 -23.40 3.00
N ASN A 354 13.11 -23.70 2.05
CA ASN A 354 11.83 -24.37 2.30
C ASN A 354 11.98 -25.88 2.61
N ALA A 355 13.18 -26.44 2.45
CA ALA A 355 13.42 -27.87 2.60
C ALA A 355 13.49 -28.36 4.06
N ASN A 356 13.64 -27.47 5.06
CA ASN A 356 13.95 -27.85 6.45
C ASN A 356 13.09 -27.16 7.53
N SER A 357 12.00 -26.46 7.20
CA SER A 357 11.17 -25.86 8.24
C SER A 357 10.18 -26.88 8.81
N ASP A 358 10.30 -27.15 10.11
CA ASP A 358 9.29 -27.82 10.93
C ASP A 358 7.87 -27.40 10.54
N LYS A 359 6.97 -28.39 10.45
CA LYS A 359 5.55 -28.27 10.05
C LYS A 359 4.70 -27.32 10.95
N ASN A 360 5.32 -26.61 11.90
CA ASN A 360 4.69 -25.72 12.87
C ASN A 360 5.02 -24.23 12.72
N LYS A 361 5.88 -23.82 11.77
CA LYS A 361 5.94 -22.38 11.42
C LYS A 361 4.80 -22.08 10.45
N THR A 362 3.83 -21.31 10.94
CA THR A 362 2.63 -20.93 10.22
C THR A 362 2.97 -20.42 8.81
N SER A 363 2.14 -20.81 7.85
CA SER A 363 2.14 -20.43 6.42
C SER A 363 2.01 -18.91 6.16
N GLU A 364 2.07 -18.09 7.20
CA GLU A 364 1.84 -16.65 7.20
C GLU A 364 3.00 -15.85 6.56
N ASN A 365 4.20 -16.43 6.51
CA ASN A 365 5.39 -15.79 5.94
C ASN A 365 5.67 -16.15 4.47
N VAL A 366 4.87 -17.05 3.87
CA VAL A 366 5.03 -17.40 2.45
C VAL A 366 4.27 -16.37 1.61
N LEU A 367 5.04 -15.59 0.85
CA LEU A 367 4.52 -14.66 -0.15
C LEU A 367 4.34 -15.36 -1.49
N GLY A 368 3.29 -14.97 -2.21
CA GLY A 368 3.15 -15.25 -3.63
C GLY A 368 4.10 -14.40 -4.47
N THR A 369 3.71 -14.06 -5.70
CA THR A 369 4.43 -13.06 -6.49
C THR A 369 4.16 -11.68 -5.92
N VAL A 370 5.20 -10.94 -5.55
CA VAL A 370 5.06 -9.58 -5.01
C VAL A 370 4.89 -8.60 -6.17
N LEU A 371 3.78 -7.85 -6.16
CA LEU A 371 3.43 -6.92 -7.23
C LEU A 371 3.93 -5.49 -6.93
N ALA A 372 3.77 -5.04 -5.69
CA ALA A 372 4.14 -3.70 -5.26
C ALA A 372 4.32 -3.65 -3.74
N MET A 373 4.99 -2.60 -3.28
CA MET A 373 5.13 -2.32 -1.85
C MET A 373 5.10 -0.81 -1.58
N ALA A 374 4.66 -0.44 -0.39
CA ALA A 374 4.64 0.96 0.06
C ALA A 374 4.74 1.04 1.59
N PHE A 375 5.38 2.09 2.10
CA PHE A 375 5.46 2.34 3.54
C PHE A 375 4.36 3.30 4.02
N SER A 376 3.87 3.05 5.23
CA SER A 376 3.15 4.03 6.01
C SER A 376 4.13 5.08 6.58
N PRO A 377 3.70 6.31 6.88
CA PRO A 377 4.54 7.30 7.56
C PRO A 377 5.11 6.82 8.91
N PHE A 378 4.49 5.80 9.51
CA PHE A 378 4.88 5.21 10.79
C PHE A 378 5.75 3.95 10.65
N GLY A 379 6.13 3.59 9.41
CA GLY A 379 7.06 2.49 9.11
C GLY A 379 6.44 1.12 8.87
N ASP A 380 5.10 1.01 8.85
CA ASP A 380 4.45 -0.24 8.46
C ASP A 380 4.61 -0.45 6.95
N LEU A 381 5.08 -1.63 6.54
CA LEU A 381 5.29 -1.98 5.14
C LEU A 381 4.08 -2.73 4.60
N TYR A 382 3.41 -2.16 3.61
CA TYR A 382 2.34 -2.80 2.86
C TYR A 382 2.92 -3.51 1.64
N ILE A 383 2.48 -4.75 1.42
CA ILE A 383 2.91 -5.62 0.34
C ILE A 383 1.67 -6.08 -0.40
N ALA A 384 1.59 -5.80 -1.70
CA ALA A 384 0.58 -6.38 -2.59
C ALA A 384 1.13 -7.69 -3.16
N ASP A 385 0.50 -8.81 -2.85
CA ASP A 385 0.88 -10.13 -3.33
C ASP A 385 -0.23 -10.77 -4.16
N SER A 386 0.17 -11.58 -5.14
CA SER A 386 -0.72 -12.46 -5.90
C SER A 386 -0.31 -13.90 -5.65
N ASP A 387 -1.27 -14.75 -5.27
CA ASP A 387 -1.04 -16.18 -5.14
C ASP A 387 -0.96 -16.88 -6.52
N SER A 388 -0.67 -18.18 -6.51
CA SER A 388 -0.63 -19.01 -7.73
C SER A 388 -1.98 -19.12 -8.45
N ARG A 389 -3.08 -18.83 -7.76
CA ARG A 389 -4.45 -18.81 -8.29
C ARG A 389 -4.89 -17.40 -8.72
N ARG A 390 -3.96 -16.44 -8.76
CA ARG A 390 -4.20 -15.02 -9.09
C ARG A 390 -5.17 -14.31 -8.14
N VAL A 391 -5.26 -14.79 -6.90
CA VAL A 391 -5.92 -14.07 -5.82
C VAL A 391 -4.97 -12.99 -5.33
N ASN A 392 -5.39 -11.74 -5.49
CA ASN A 392 -4.64 -10.59 -5.02
C ASN A 392 -4.99 -10.29 -3.56
N SER A 393 -3.97 -10.12 -2.74
CA SER A 393 -4.11 -9.64 -1.37
C SER A 393 -3.13 -8.52 -1.05
N ILE A 394 -3.42 -7.83 0.04
CA ILE A 394 -2.52 -6.88 0.66
C ILE A 394 -2.19 -7.44 2.04
N ARG A 395 -0.90 -7.55 2.33
CA ARG A 395 -0.37 -7.86 3.65
C ARG A 395 0.33 -6.64 4.20
N VAL A 396 0.44 -6.58 5.52
CA VAL A 396 1.18 -5.54 6.22
C VAL A 396 2.18 -6.18 7.16
N VAL A 397 3.42 -5.69 7.12
CA VAL A 397 4.51 -6.05 8.02
C VAL A 397 4.71 -4.85 8.94
N ASN A 398 4.45 -5.02 10.24
CA ASN A 398 4.70 -3.94 11.18
C ASN A 398 6.21 -3.81 11.45
N THR A 399 6.61 -2.76 12.16
CA THR A 399 8.03 -2.49 12.47
C THR A 399 8.71 -3.53 13.37
N ASP A 400 7.92 -4.39 14.03
CA ASP A 400 8.40 -5.54 14.81
C ASP A 400 8.71 -6.78 13.95
N GLY A 401 8.37 -6.75 12.65
CA GLY A 401 8.56 -7.85 11.72
C GLY A 401 7.38 -8.84 11.64
N HIS A 402 6.29 -8.62 12.38
CA HIS A 402 5.10 -9.46 12.25
C HIS A 402 4.30 -9.10 11.00
N MET A 403 4.05 -10.10 10.16
CA MET A 403 3.21 -9.99 8.98
C MET A 403 1.78 -10.39 9.30
N ARG A 404 0.80 -9.61 8.83
CA ARG A 404 -0.61 -9.94 8.94
C ARG A 404 -1.37 -9.58 7.67
N TYR A 405 -2.52 -10.20 7.50
CA TYR A 405 -3.44 -9.85 6.43
C TYR A 405 -3.99 -8.43 6.58
N PHE A 406 -4.14 -7.72 5.47
CA PHE A 406 -4.70 -6.37 5.45
C PHE A 406 -5.96 -6.26 4.59
N ALA A 407 -5.96 -6.77 3.36
CA ALA A 407 -7.11 -6.73 2.44
C ALA A 407 -7.05 -7.81 1.34
N GLY A 408 -8.20 -8.09 0.72
CA GLY A 408 -8.42 -9.12 -0.31
C GLY A 408 -9.40 -10.20 0.16
N LYS A 409 -9.72 -11.20 -0.67
CA LYS A 409 -10.53 -12.35 -0.25
C LYS A 409 -9.60 -13.48 0.20
N GLN A 410 -9.76 -13.96 1.44
CA GLN A 410 -9.15 -15.21 1.89
C GLN A 410 -10.08 -16.36 1.53
N GLU A 411 -9.73 -17.15 0.51
CA GLU A 411 -10.38 -18.44 0.32
C GLU A 411 -9.68 -19.49 1.18
N ASN A 412 -10.23 -19.71 2.38
CA ASN A 412 -9.91 -20.73 3.41
C ASN A 412 -9.33 -20.22 4.75
N SER A 413 -10.03 -19.30 5.40
CA SER A 413 -10.15 -19.33 6.87
C SER A 413 -11.53 -19.91 7.19
N GLY A 414 -11.57 -21.04 7.90
CA GLY A 414 -12.79 -21.76 8.24
C GLY A 414 -13.89 -20.84 8.80
N SER A 415 -15.12 -21.15 8.42
CA SER A 415 -16.37 -20.51 8.86
C SER A 415 -16.34 -20.02 10.32
N MET A 416 -16.37 -18.71 10.53
CA MET A 416 -17.14 -18.16 11.65
C MET A 416 -18.61 -18.22 11.20
N PRO A 417 -19.48 -19.02 11.84
CA PRO A 417 -20.89 -18.97 11.53
C PRO A 417 -21.44 -17.64 12.06
N CYS A 418 -21.98 -16.81 11.15
CA CYS A 418 -22.90 -15.76 11.56
C CYS A 418 -24.17 -16.44 12.09
N ASP A 419 -24.30 -16.49 13.42
CA ASP A 419 -25.53 -16.91 14.10
C ASP A 419 -26.62 -15.84 13.88
N CYS A 420 -27.61 -16.17 13.04
CA CYS A 420 -28.88 -15.48 12.99
C CYS A 420 -29.97 -16.53 13.24
N GLY A 421 -30.57 -16.51 14.43
CA GLY A 421 -31.57 -17.48 14.85
C GLY A 421 -32.83 -17.46 13.99
N ALA A 422 -33.35 -18.65 13.66
CA ALA A 422 -34.65 -18.85 13.04
C ALA A 422 -35.70 -19.23 14.09
N LEU A 423 -36.88 -18.60 14.01
CA LEU A 423 -38.16 -19.19 14.42
C LEU A 423 -38.84 -19.78 13.17
N ASN A 424 -39.44 -20.95 13.34
CA ASN A 424 -40.01 -21.88 12.36
C ASN A 424 -41.10 -21.34 11.41
N GLY A 425 -41.25 -21.97 10.22
CA GLY A 425 -42.52 -22.06 9.47
C GLY A 425 -42.36 -22.27 7.94
N GLY A 426 -42.83 -23.41 7.40
CA GLY A 426 -42.53 -23.93 6.04
C GLY A 426 -43.41 -23.48 4.84
N GLY A 427 -43.09 -24.02 3.64
CA GLY A 427 -43.94 -23.93 2.44
C GLY A 427 -43.18 -24.02 1.09
N ASN A 428 -43.77 -24.71 0.11
CA ASN A 428 -43.21 -25.19 -1.16
C ASN A 428 -42.99 -24.17 -2.31
N HIS A 429 -42.12 -24.57 -3.25
CA HIS A 429 -42.14 -24.40 -4.72
C HIS A 429 -41.58 -23.15 -5.46
N SER A 430 -40.61 -23.46 -6.35
CA SER A 430 -40.41 -23.04 -7.76
C SER A 430 -39.74 -21.70 -8.13
N THR A 431 -38.81 -21.85 -9.08
CA THR A 431 -37.84 -20.97 -9.75
C THR A 431 -38.43 -19.95 -10.74
N THR A 432 -37.88 -18.71 -10.81
CA THR A 432 -37.35 -18.03 -12.04
C THR A 432 -36.75 -16.62 -11.75
N TYR A 433 -35.58 -16.32 -12.31
CA TYR A 433 -34.94 -14.97 -12.45
C TYR A 433 -35.33 -14.38 -13.83
N PRO A 434 -35.31 -13.04 -14.15
CA PRO A 434 -34.08 -12.20 -14.18
C PRO A 434 -34.17 -10.63 -14.11
N THR A 435 -32.98 -10.02 -13.89
CA THR A 435 -32.35 -8.78 -14.47
C THR A 435 -32.93 -7.34 -14.38
N THR A 436 -32.13 -6.48 -13.70
CA THR A 436 -31.60 -5.12 -14.03
C THR A 436 -32.52 -3.98 -14.54
N VAL A 437 -32.52 -2.80 -13.86
CA VAL A 437 -32.42 -1.43 -14.48
C VAL A 437 -31.88 -0.36 -13.48
N ASN A 438 -31.03 0.53 -14.02
CA ASN A 438 -30.45 1.79 -13.51
C ASN A 438 -31.42 2.85 -12.91
N PRO A 439 -30.92 3.83 -12.11
CA PRO A 439 -31.71 4.95 -11.61
C PRO A 439 -31.49 6.25 -12.41
N SER A 440 -32.57 7.01 -12.64
CA SER A 440 -32.52 8.43 -12.98
C SER A 440 -33.44 9.25 -12.05
N ARG A 441 -32.92 10.40 -11.61
CA ARG A 441 -33.56 11.40 -10.74
C ARG A 441 -34.67 12.15 -11.46
N ASN A 442 -35.72 12.58 -10.73
CA ASN A 442 -36.18 13.97 -10.82
C ASN A 442 -37.00 14.45 -9.60
N ASN A 443 -36.88 15.77 -9.39
CA ASN A 443 -37.43 16.60 -8.32
C ASN A 443 -38.96 16.58 -8.23
N GLY A 444 -39.48 16.65 -7.00
CA GLY A 444 -40.90 16.88 -6.71
C GLY A 444 -41.21 18.33 -6.37
N SER A 445 -42.42 18.77 -6.71
CA SER A 445 -43.19 19.78 -5.98
C SER A 445 -44.69 19.45 -6.11
N PRO A 446 -45.55 19.82 -5.13
CA PRO A 446 -46.88 19.24 -4.95
C PRO A 446 -48.01 20.06 -5.61
N GLY A 447 -49.14 19.40 -5.88
CA GLY A 447 -50.40 20.01 -6.37
C GLY A 447 -51.11 20.88 -5.31
N GLY A 448 -52.24 21.55 -5.55
CA GLY A 448 -53.13 21.68 -6.69
C GLY A 448 -54.53 22.03 -6.17
N THR A 449 -55.11 23.17 -6.57
CA THR A 449 -56.56 23.46 -6.52
C THR A 449 -56.91 24.47 -7.63
N THR A 450 -57.94 24.14 -8.42
CA THR A 450 -58.60 24.89 -9.52
C THR A 450 -59.49 26.05 -8.99
N PRO A 451 -59.99 27.04 -9.80
CA PRO A 451 -60.60 26.85 -11.13
C PRO A 451 -60.46 27.93 -12.24
N SER A 452 -60.86 27.48 -13.44
CA SER A 452 -61.43 28.20 -14.61
C SER A 452 -60.66 29.33 -15.30
N LEU A 453 -60.37 29.19 -16.60
CA LEU A 453 -61.02 29.93 -17.69
C LEU A 453 -60.57 29.45 -19.09
N MET A 454 -61.43 29.75 -20.07
CA MET A 454 -61.37 29.56 -21.54
C MET A 454 -60.06 29.91 -22.25
N SER A 455 -59.85 29.26 -23.42
CA SER A 455 -59.44 29.84 -24.73
C SER A 455 -58.60 28.80 -25.50
N MET A 456 -59.15 28.11 -26.50
CA MET A 456 -59.19 28.48 -27.94
C MET A 456 -57.80 28.58 -28.63
N ILE A 457 -57.77 27.97 -29.83
CA ILE A 457 -56.88 28.21 -30.99
C ILE A 457 -56.01 27.00 -31.43
N THR A 458 -56.63 26.20 -32.32
CA THR A 458 -56.20 25.73 -33.65
C THR A 458 -54.75 25.37 -33.97
N SER A 459 -54.54 24.16 -34.53
CA SER A 459 -54.14 23.87 -35.94
C SER A 459 -53.64 22.41 -36.07
N THR A 460 -54.36 21.47 -36.71
CA THR A 460 -54.17 20.99 -38.11
C THR A 460 -52.70 20.64 -38.43
N ILE A 461 -52.27 19.40 -38.77
CA ILE A 461 -52.66 18.56 -39.93
C ILE A 461 -51.88 17.21 -39.89
N THR A 462 -52.55 16.12 -40.32
CA THR A 462 -52.10 14.82 -40.95
C THR A 462 -50.80 14.11 -40.52
N GLY A 463 -50.71 12.78 -40.40
CA GLY A 463 -51.62 11.70 -40.82
C GLY A 463 -51.08 10.29 -40.51
N THR A 464 -51.97 9.32 -40.69
CA THR A 464 -51.82 7.88 -41.03
C THR A 464 -50.84 6.99 -40.25
N GLY A 465 -51.38 5.90 -39.67
CA GLY A 465 -50.69 4.61 -39.66
C GLY A 465 -50.78 3.74 -38.40
N SER A 466 -51.95 3.13 -38.17
CA SER A 466 -52.17 1.73 -37.72
C SER A 466 -51.25 1.06 -36.66
N GLY A 467 -51.86 0.57 -35.57
CA GLY A 467 -51.35 -0.61 -34.82
C GLY A 467 -51.76 -0.67 -33.34
N ALA A 468 -52.74 -1.52 -33.03
CA ALA A 468 -53.29 -1.84 -31.69
C ALA A 468 -52.24 -2.34 -30.66
N GLY A 469 -52.43 -2.35 -29.34
CA GLY A 469 -53.58 -2.09 -28.47
C GLY A 469 -53.27 -2.56 -27.03
N GLY A 470 -54.01 -2.03 -26.03
CA GLY A 470 -54.27 -2.60 -24.69
C GLY A 470 -53.12 -2.62 -23.67
N SER A 471 -53.05 -1.74 -22.67
CA SER A 471 -53.78 -1.79 -21.36
C SER A 471 -53.31 -2.96 -20.48
N SER A 472 -52.94 -2.84 -19.20
CA SER A 472 -53.37 -1.93 -18.14
C SER A 472 -52.62 -2.26 -16.83
N THR A 473 -52.45 -1.23 -15.97
CA THR A 473 -52.56 -1.24 -14.48
C THR A 473 -51.67 -2.20 -13.66
N ALA A 474 -51.25 -1.93 -12.43
CA ALA A 474 -51.13 -0.78 -11.53
C ALA A 474 -50.62 -1.38 -10.19
N SER A 475 -50.09 -0.52 -9.32
CA SER A 475 -49.86 -0.71 -7.88
C SER A 475 -48.73 -1.66 -7.44
N ASN A 476 -47.95 -1.48 -6.38
CA ASN A 476 -47.41 -0.41 -5.52
C ASN A 476 -47.06 -1.13 -4.18
N THR A 477 -45.99 -0.69 -3.52
CA THR A 477 -45.61 -0.90 -2.09
C THR A 477 -44.65 -2.03 -1.67
N ASN A 478 -43.52 -1.55 -1.13
CA ASN A 478 -42.76 -1.93 0.08
C ASN A 478 -41.95 -3.23 0.17
N ILE A 479 -40.62 -3.05 0.21
CA ILE A 479 -39.60 -4.03 0.61
C ILE A 479 -38.86 -3.52 1.87
N GLY A 480 -38.78 -4.38 2.86
CA GLY A 480 -37.62 -4.63 3.73
C GLY A 480 -37.75 -6.08 4.21
N GLY A 481 -36.76 -6.95 4.36
CA GLY A 481 -35.31 -6.99 4.14
C GLY A 481 -34.78 -8.38 4.64
N CYS A 482 -33.54 -8.73 4.30
CA CYS A 482 -32.64 -9.78 4.86
C CYS A 482 -32.70 -11.27 4.36
N ILE A 483 -31.60 -12.01 4.62
CA ILE A 483 -30.84 -12.97 3.77
C ILE A 483 -30.59 -14.36 4.45
N CYS A 484 -30.45 -15.45 3.64
CA CYS A 484 -29.74 -16.77 3.74
C CYS A 484 -30.04 -17.92 4.76
N ALA A 485 -29.95 -19.16 4.26
CA ALA A 485 -29.47 -20.39 4.94
C ALA A 485 -28.95 -21.46 3.92
N GLY A 486 -28.06 -22.36 4.34
CA GLY A 486 -27.62 -23.53 3.56
C GLY A 486 -27.28 -24.74 4.45
N ASN A 487 -27.35 -25.96 3.90
CA ASN A 487 -26.39 -27.07 4.05
C ASN A 487 -26.91 -28.37 3.41
N GLY A 488 -25.99 -29.20 2.90
CA GLY A 488 -26.25 -30.48 2.24
C GLY A 488 -26.14 -31.71 3.15
N VAL A 489 -26.55 -32.86 2.62
CA VAL A 489 -26.26 -34.21 3.15
C VAL A 489 -25.84 -35.12 1.99
N SER A 490 -24.74 -35.84 2.19
CA SER A 490 -24.26 -36.93 1.31
C SER A 490 -24.95 -38.24 1.67
N LEU A 491 -25.32 -39.03 0.66
CA LEU A 491 -25.53 -40.49 0.78
C LEU A 491 -25.15 -41.14 -0.55
N GLY A 492 -24.19 -42.06 -0.50
CA GLY A 492 -23.87 -42.98 -1.59
C GLY A 492 -24.56 -44.31 -1.35
N THR A 493 -24.99 -44.98 -2.43
CA THR A 493 -25.22 -46.42 -2.49
C THR A 493 -24.99 -46.92 -3.92
N SER A 494 -24.31 -48.06 -3.97
CA SER A 494 -23.86 -48.89 -5.08
C SER A 494 -24.98 -49.75 -5.73
N THR A 495 -24.57 -50.52 -6.77
CA THR A 495 -25.21 -51.66 -7.48
C THR A 495 -25.94 -51.30 -8.79
N THR A 496 -25.82 -52.02 -9.92
CA THR A 496 -25.21 -53.31 -10.29
C THR A 496 -25.10 -53.40 -11.83
N SER A 497 -24.18 -54.24 -12.32
CA SER A 497 -23.97 -54.61 -13.72
C SER A 497 -24.81 -55.82 -14.17
N SER A 498 -25.39 -55.74 -15.36
CA SER A 498 -25.66 -56.82 -16.35
C SER A 498 -26.32 -56.11 -17.53
N THR A 499 -25.84 -56.15 -18.77
CA THR A 499 -25.31 -57.25 -19.59
C THR A 499 -24.12 -56.85 -20.43
#